data_AF-A0A929F0F7-F1
#
_entry.id   AF-A0A929F0F7-F1
#
_cell.length_a   1.000
_cell.length_b   1.000
_cell.length_c   1.000
_cell.angle_alpha   90.00
_cell.angle_beta   90.00
_cell.angle_gamma   90.00
#
_symmetry.space_group_name_H-M   'P 1'
#
loop_
_entity.id
_entity.type
_entity.pdbx_description
1 polymer ?
#
loop_
_entity_poly.entity_id
_entity_poly.type
_entity_poly.pdbx_seq_one_letter_code
_entity_poly.pdbx_strand_id
1 'polypeptide(L)'
;MVASFMNVDRICDILLSSNLISTEQKKSVVSQASVQRSKLKRIKAVKQNDALSADTADYEITPVDIISSMKIKTLDNKEELTEEIIMRAIADNLAIPFKKIDPLELNLDVVTRMIAKPFAIKHLVIPIELIDGELKVAMYNPLNHEA
;
A
#
# COMPACT_ATOMS: atom_id res chain seq x y z
N MET A 1 3.85 -15.80 -16.91
CA MET A 1 3.65 -15.38 -15.50
C MET A 1 3.88 -13.88 -15.46
N VAL A 2 2.80 -13.08 -15.46
CA VAL A 2 2.93 -11.62 -15.45
C VAL A 2 3.51 -11.24 -14.09
N ALA A 3 4.67 -10.57 -14.07
CA ALA A 3 5.24 -10.08 -12.82
C ALA A 3 4.25 -9.09 -12.19
N SER A 4 3.78 -9.37 -10.97
CA SER A 4 2.89 -8.47 -10.23
C SER A 4 3.56 -7.11 -10.09
N PHE A 5 2.91 -6.02 -10.53
CA PHE A 5 3.46 -4.66 -10.45
C PHE A 5 3.82 -4.27 -9.01
N MET A 6 2.95 -4.60 -8.06
CA MET A 6 3.17 -4.39 -6.63
C MET A 6 4.05 -5.52 -6.07
N ASN A 7 5.36 -5.38 -6.22
CA ASN A 7 6.36 -6.21 -5.55
C ASN A 7 7.55 -5.36 -5.06
N VAL A 8 8.36 -5.92 -4.16
CA VAL A 8 9.42 -5.17 -3.47
C VAL A 8 10.46 -4.63 -4.45
N ASP A 9 10.93 -5.43 -5.41
CA ASP A 9 11.93 -5.02 -6.39
C ASP A 9 11.44 -3.85 -7.24
N ARG A 10 10.21 -3.93 -7.78
CA ARG A 10 9.63 -2.88 -8.62
C ARG A 10 9.38 -1.59 -7.86
N ILE A 11 8.90 -1.69 -6.62
CA ILE A 11 8.76 -0.49 -5.78
C ILE A 11 10.13 0.12 -5.52
N CYS A 12 11.17 -0.68 -5.25
CA CYS A 12 12.52 -0.16 -5.09
C CYS A 12 13.09 0.45 -6.37
N ASP A 13 12.74 -0.06 -7.56
CA ASP A 13 13.09 0.57 -8.84
C ASP A 13 12.50 1.97 -8.95
N ILE A 14 11.22 2.11 -8.61
CA ILE A 14 10.52 3.40 -8.62
C ILE A 14 11.19 4.36 -7.63
N LEU A 15 11.38 3.94 -6.38
CA LEU A 15 12.01 4.75 -5.34
C LEU A 15 13.43 5.19 -5.71
N LEU A 16 14.20 4.32 -6.38
CA LEU A 16 15.53 4.64 -6.89
C LEU A 16 15.45 5.68 -8.01
N SER A 17 14.51 5.52 -8.96
CA SER A 17 14.31 6.46 -10.06
C SER A 17 13.84 7.84 -9.60
N SER A 18 13.10 7.88 -8.49
CA SER A 18 12.66 9.11 -7.81
C SER A 18 13.73 9.72 -6.89
N ASN A 19 14.96 9.18 -6.86
CA ASN A 19 16.05 9.59 -5.96
C ASN A 19 15.71 9.53 -4.46
N LEU A 20 14.74 8.70 -4.06
CA LEU A 20 14.36 8.54 -2.64
C LEU A 20 15.28 7.58 -1.90
N ILE A 21 15.86 6.60 -2.59
CA ILE A 21 16.78 5.62 -2.03
C ILE A 21 18.02 5.45 -2.93
N SER A 22 19.12 5.00 -2.33
CA SER A 22 20.36 4.63 -3.03
C SER A 22 20.33 3.19 -3.54
N THR A 23 21.29 2.85 -4.40
CA THR A 23 21.48 1.49 -4.90
C THR A 23 21.83 0.52 -3.75
N GLU A 24 22.61 0.98 -2.78
CA GLU A 24 22.96 0.24 -1.56
C GLU A 24 21.71 -0.06 -0.73
N GLN A 25 20.86 0.96 -0.52
CA GLN A 25 19.59 0.80 0.19
C GLN A 25 18.67 -0.18 -0.54
N LYS A 26 18.52 -0.08 -1.87
CA LYS A 26 17.73 -1.05 -2.65
C LYS A 26 18.22 -2.49 -2.44
N LYS A 27 19.53 -2.75 -2.55
CA LYS A 27 20.10 -4.09 -2.32
C LYS A 27 19.81 -4.59 -0.90
N SER A 28 19.90 -3.69 0.08
CA SER A 28 19.57 -4.01 1.48
C SER A 28 18.09 -4.36 1.66
N VAL A 29 17.16 -3.59 1.07
CA VAL A 29 15.72 -3.87 1.13
C VAL A 29 15.40 -5.24 0.54
N VAL A 30 15.85 -5.48 -0.70
CA VAL A 30 15.51 -6.71 -1.43
C VAL A 30 16.04 -7.95 -0.70
N SER A 31 17.26 -7.89 -0.17
CA SER A 31 17.86 -9.01 0.58
C SER A 31 17.16 -9.28 1.92
N GLN A 32 16.62 -8.26 2.59
CA GLN A 32 15.96 -8.41 3.89
C GLN A 32 14.43 -8.61 3.80
N ALA A 33 13.84 -8.45 2.62
CA ALA A 33 12.39 -8.47 2.41
C ALA A 33 11.70 -9.76 2.90
N SER A 34 12.31 -10.92 2.65
CA SER A 34 11.74 -12.23 3.05
C SER A 34 11.73 -12.41 4.58
N VAL A 35 12.81 -12.00 5.24
CA VAL A 35 12.95 -12.03 6.70
C VAL A 35 11.95 -11.06 7.33
N GLN A 36 11.87 -9.85 6.79
CA GLN A 36 10.95 -8.82 7.29
C GLN A 36 9.49 -9.24 7.12
N ARG A 37 9.12 -9.82 5.97
CA ARG A 37 7.77 -10.39 5.75
C ARG A 37 7.43 -11.45 6.81
N SER A 38 8.37 -12.34 7.12
CA SER A 38 8.18 -13.39 8.12
C SER A 38 7.98 -12.81 9.52
N LYS A 39 8.73 -11.76 9.87
CA LYS A 39 8.58 -11.04 11.14
C LYS A 39 7.21 -10.37 11.24
N LEU A 40 6.76 -9.67 10.19
CA LEU A 40 5.44 -9.04 10.15
C LEU A 40 4.30 -10.08 10.28
N LYS A 41 4.41 -11.23 9.60
CA LYS A 41 3.44 -12.33 9.73
C LYS A 41 3.29 -12.81 11.16
N ARG A 42 4.40 -12.99 11.88
CA ARG A 42 4.39 -13.38 13.30
C ARG A 42 3.71 -12.33 14.18
N ILE A 43 4.02 -11.05 13.97
CA ILE A 43 3.40 -9.95 14.73
C ILE A 43 1.88 -9.92 14.48
N LYS A 44 1.43 -10.07 13.23
CA LYS A 44 -0.01 -10.12 12.88
C LYS A 44 -0.70 -11.30 13.55
N ALA A 45 -0.10 -12.50 13.52
CA ALA A 45 -0.66 -13.69 14.15
C ALA A 45 -0.80 -13.56 15.68
N VAL A 46 0.13 -12.89 16.35
CA VAL A 46 0.03 -12.61 17.78
C VAL A 46 -1.13 -11.65 18.08
N LYS A 47 -1.30 -10.59 17.28
CA LYS A 47 -2.39 -9.61 17.46
C LYS A 47 -3.78 -10.20 17.22
N GLN A 48 -3.93 -11.13 16.26
CA GLN A 48 -5.22 -11.78 15.98
C GLN A 48 -5.72 -12.69 17.13
N ASN A 49 -4.82 -13.20 17.97
CA ASN A 49 -5.19 -14.00 19.13
C ASN A 49 -5.68 -13.16 20.32
N ASP A 50 -5.61 -11.82 20.23
CA ASP A 50 -6.11 -10.90 21.24
C ASP A 50 -7.59 -10.58 20.94
N ALA A 51 -8.49 -11.00 21.84
CA ALA A 51 -9.95 -11.06 21.65
C ALA A 51 -10.65 -9.70 21.39
N LEU A 52 -9.89 -8.60 21.46
CA LEU A 52 -10.35 -7.23 21.19
C LEU A 52 -10.21 -6.81 19.70
N SER A 53 -9.70 -7.70 18.84
CA SER A 53 -9.22 -7.34 17.48
C SER A 53 -10.17 -7.72 16.33
N ALA A 54 -11.48 -7.75 16.57
CA ALA A 54 -12.48 -8.15 15.56
C ALA A 54 -12.51 -7.25 14.30
N ASP A 55 -11.85 -6.08 14.35
CA ASP A 55 -11.90 -5.06 13.29
C ASP A 55 -10.55 -4.85 12.58
N THR A 56 -9.54 -5.67 12.87
CA THR A 56 -8.34 -5.71 12.03
C THR A 56 -8.68 -6.47 10.75
N ALA A 57 -9.10 -5.74 9.73
CA ALA A 57 -9.37 -6.25 8.40
C ALA A 57 -8.29 -7.26 7.99
N ASP A 58 -8.71 -8.44 7.53
CA ASP A 58 -7.80 -9.52 7.14
C ASP A 58 -7.13 -9.23 5.80
N TYR A 59 -6.35 -8.15 5.73
CA TYR A 59 -5.58 -7.80 4.54
C TYR A 59 -4.22 -8.51 4.56
N GLU A 60 -3.76 -8.96 3.39
CA GLU A 60 -2.47 -9.60 3.25
C GLU A 60 -1.33 -8.59 3.47
N ILE A 61 -0.24 -9.00 4.14
CA ILE A 61 0.95 -8.16 4.28
C ILE A 61 1.48 -7.78 2.91
N THR A 62 1.47 -6.48 2.64
CA THR A 62 1.79 -5.91 1.35
C THR A 62 3.31 -5.67 1.21
N PRO A 63 3.83 -5.54 -0.03
CA PRO A 63 5.18 -5.06 -0.26
C PRO A 63 5.47 -3.69 0.36
N VAL A 64 4.47 -2.80 0.41
CA VAL A 64 4.61 -1.46 1.01
C VAL A 64 4.81 -1.58 2.52
N ASP A 65 4.05 -2.45 3.20
CA ASP A 65 4.23 -2.74 4.64
C ASP A 65 5.64 -3.27 4.94
N ILE A 66 6.14 -4.13 4.05
CA ILE A 66 7.48 -4.73 4.19
C ILE A 66 8.54 -3.64 4.13
N ILE A 67 8.48 -2.76 3.13
CA ILE A 67 9.47 -1.71 2.94
C ILE A 67 9.37 -0.67 4.06
N SER A 68 8.16 -0.20 4.39
CA SER A 68 7.95 0.84 5.41
C SER A 68 8.37 0.38 6.80
N SER A 69 8.17 -0.90 7.11
CA SER A 69 8.57 -1.48 8.40
C SER A 69 10.09 -1.65 8.59
N MET A 70 10.89 -1.52 7.53
CA MET A 70 12.36 -1.55 7.63
C MET A 70 12.96 -0.24 8.15
N LYS A 71 12.15 0.83 8.27
CA LYS A 71 12.58 2.12 8.85
C LYS A 71 13.80 2.72 8.14
N ILE A 72 13.86 2.54 6.82
CA ILE A 72 14.92 3.08 5.97
C ILE A 72 14.67 4.58 5.80
N LYS A 73 15.74 5.37 5.76
CA LYS A 73 15.67 6.82 5.59
C LYS A 73 15.80 7.21 4.12
N THR A 74 15.06 8.22 3.70
CA THR A 74 15.21 8.83 2.38
C THR A 74 16.57 9.52 2.23
N LEU A 75 17.01 9.73 0.99
CA LEU A 75 18.28 10.41 0.71
C LEU A 75 18.23 11.92 0.95
N ASP A 76 17.08 12.54 0.73
CA ASP A 76 16.90 14.00 0.69
C ASP A 76 16.84 14.63 2.09
N ASN A 77 15.82 14.29 2.88
CA ASN A 77 15.50 14.88 4.17
C ASN A 77 15.76 13.93 5.35
N LYS A 78 16.21 12.69 5.06
CA LYS A 78 16.50 11.63 6.04
C LYS A 78 15.28 11.24 6.89
N GLU A 79 14.07 11.46 6.38
CA GLU A 79 12.84 10.96 6.99
C GLU A 79 12.68 9.46 6.73
N GLU A 80 11.90 8.79 7.57
CA GLU A 80 11.59 7.38 7.35
C GLU A 80 10.74 7.21 6.08
N LEU A 81 11.06 6.19 5.29
CA LEU A 81 10.30 5.81 4.11
C LEU A 81 8.94 5.22 4.54
N THR A 82 7.96 6.11 4.70
CA THR A 82 6.60 5.74 5.11
C THR A 82 5.79 5.17 3.96
N GLU A 83 4.68 4.51 4.28
CA GLU A 83 3.71 4.04 3.28
C GLU A 83 3.20 5.18 2.39
N GLU A 84 2.99 6.37 2.97
CA GLU A 84 2.58 7.55 2.21
C GLU A 84 3.63 7.97 1.17
N ILE A 85 4.91 8.03 1.56
CA ILE A 85 6.00 8.39 0.64
C ILE A 85 6.10 7.35 -0.48
N ILE A 86 6.02 6.06 -0.14
CA ILE A 86 6.09 4.98 -1.12
C ILE A 86 4.92 5.05 -2.10
N MET A 87 3.69 5.19 -1.60
CA MET A 87 2.49 5.23 -2.44
C MET A 87 2.43 6.48 -3.32
N ARG A 88 2.92 7.62 -2.82
CA ARG A 88 3.06 8.84 -3.61
C ARG A 88 4.04 8.66 -4.76
N ALA A 89 5.22 8.08 -4.49
CA ALA A 89 6.20 7.79 -5.54
C ALA A 89 5.65 6.84 -6.62
N ILE A 90 4.84 5.84 -6.23
CA ILE A 90 4.16 4.94 -7.17
C ILE A 90 3.14 5.71 -8.03
N ALA A 91 2.32 6.57 -7.40
CA ALA A 91 1.33 7.37 -8.11
C ALA A 91 1.99 8.35 -9.11
N ASP A 92 3.06 9.02 -8.68
CA ASP A 92 3.84 9.93 -9.54
C ASP A 92 4.45 9.18 -10.72
N ASN A 93 5.02 7.99 -10.50
CA ASN A 93 5.56 7.14 -11.56
C ASN A 93 4.49 6.65 -12.55
N LEU A 94 3.25 6.47 -12.10
CA LEU A 94 2.11 6.09 -12.95
C LEU A 94 1.38 7.30 -13.55
N ALA A 95 1.78 8.53 -13.23
CA ALA A 95 1.11 9.77 -13.60
C ALA A 95 -0.39 9.80 -13.22
N ILE A 96 -0.72 9.28 -12.04
CA ILE A 96 -2.07 9.27 -11.46
C ILE A 96 -2.10 10.06 -10.15
N PRO A 97 -3.26 10.62 -9.75
CA PRO A 97 -3.36 11.35 -8.49
C PRO A 97 -3.22 10.43 -7.27
N PHE A 98 -2.45 10.87 -6.28
CA PHE A 98 -2.43 10.28 -4.94
C PHE A 98 -3.45 10.98 -4.03
N LYS A 99 -4.32 10.21 -3.36
CA LYS A 99 -5.23 10.71 -2.31
C LYS A 99 -4.95 9.96 -1.01
N LYS A 100 -4.57 10.72 0.02
CA LYS A 100 -4.62 10.24 1.41
C LYS A 100 -6.09 10.26 1.84
N ILE A 101 -6.61 9.10 2.21
CA ILE A 101 -8.01 8.95 2.61
C ILE A 101 -8.17 9.47 4.03
N ASP A 102 -9.03 10.48 4.19
CA ASP A 102 -9.54 10.91 5.49
C ASP A 102 -10.91 10.24 5.70
N PRO A 103 -11.07 9.38 6.72
CA PRO A 103 -12.36 8.75 7.00
C PRO A 103 -13.49 9.75 7.25
N LEU A 104 -13.19 10.96 7.73
CA LEU A 104 -14.18 12.00 8.00
C LEU A 104 -14.65 12.70 6.73
N GLU A 105 -13.88 12.65 5.65
CA GLU A 105 -14.23 13.22 4.35
C GLU A 105 -15.03 12.23 3.46
N LEU A 106 -15.12 10.94 3.86
CA LEU A 106 -15.78 9.92 3.05
C LEU A 106 -17.30 10.04 3.08
N ASN A 107 -17.91 9.98 1.90
CA ASN A 107 -19.36 9.83 1.79
C ASN A 107 -19.75 8.36 2.05
N LEU A 108 -20.32 8.09 3.22
CA LEU A 108 -20.71 6.74 3.64
C LEU A 108 -21.74 6.08 2.71
N ASP A 109 -22.66 6.85 2.11
CA ASP A 109 -23.62 6.29 1.14
C ASP A 109 -22.91 5.78 -0.12
N VAL A 110 -21.87 6.48 -0.58
CA VAL A 110 -21.06 6.04 -1.73
C VAL A 110 -20.24 4.80 -1.36
N VAL A 111 -19.54 4.84 -0.22
CA VAL A 111 -18.68 3.73 0.25
C VAL A 111 -19.49 2.44 0.47
N THR A 112 -20.68 2.53 1.05
CA THR A 112 -21.46 1.34 1.46
C THR A 112 -22.31 0.74 0.35
N ARG A 113 -22.67 1.51 -0.69
CA ARG A 113 -23.59 1.06 -1.75
C ARG A 113 -22.89 0.67 -3.05
N MET A 114 -21.70 1.20 -3.33
CA MET A 114 -21.06 1.02 -4.64
C MET A 114 -20.19 -0.24 -4.72
N ILE A 115 -19.43 -0.56 -3.66
CA ILE A 115 -18.55 -1.73 -3.64
C ILE A 115 -18.82 -2.55 -2.37
N ALA A 116 -19.04 -3.85 -2.56
CA ALA A 116 -19.24 -4.76 -1.43
C ALA A 116 -17.99 -4.80 -0.52
N LYS A 117 -18.19 -4.69 0.79
CA LYS A 117 -17.10 -4.67 1.79
C LYS A 117 -16.05 -5.78 1.60
N PRO A 118 -16.40 -7.05 1.32
CA PRO A 118 -15.39 -8.10 1.10
C PRO A 118 -14.51 -7.83 -0.12
N PHE A 119 -15.06 -7.26 -1.18
CA PHE A 119 -14.31 -6.90 -2.39
C PHE A 119 -13.36 -5.73 -2.11
N ALA A 120 -13.86 -4.68 -1.44
CA ALA A 120 -13.07 -3.53 -1.02
C ALA A 120 -11.85 -3.95 -0.18
N ILE A 121 -12.04 -4.84 0.80
CA ILE A 121 -10.95 -5.35 1.65
C ILE A 121 -9.97 -6.21 0.85
N LYS A 122 -10.47 -7.15 0.04
CA LYS A 122 -9.63 -8.08 -0.71
C LYS A 122 -8.73 -7.38 -1.74
N HIS A 123 -9.28 -6.40 -2.44
CA HIS A 123 -8.56 -5.68 -3.51
C HIS A 123 -7.95 -4.36 -3.02
N LEU A 124 -8.16 -3.99 -1.75
CA LEU A 124 -7.75 -2.71 -1.16
C LEU A 124 -8.20 -1.53 -2.03
N VAL A 125 -9.51 -1.50 -2.30
CA VAL A 125 -10.18 -0.47 -3.10
C VAL A 125 -11.27 0.21 -2.29
N ILE A 126 -11.44 1.52 -2.48
CA ILE A 126 -12.50 2.28 -1.81
C ILE A 126 -13.14 3.29 -2.77
N PRO A 127 -14.49 3.28 -2.90
CA PRO A 127 -15.22 4.34 -3.56
C PRO A 127 -14.99 5.68 -2.84
N ILE A 128 -14.57 6.71 -3.57
CA ILE A 128 -14.41 8.05 -3.02
C ILE A 128 -15.65 8.89 -3.34
N GLU A 129 -16.09 8.83 -4.59
CA GLU A 129 -17.06 9.79 -5.11
C GLU A 129 -17.79 9.20 -6.32
N LEU A 130 -19.07 9.55 -6.49
CA LEU A 130 -19.87 9.26 -7.68
C LEU A 130 -20.40 10.59 -8.23
N ILE A 131 -19.89 11.01 -9.39
CA ILE A 131 -20.36 12.22 -10.09
C ILE A 131 -20.74 11.82 -11.50
N ASP A 132 -21.94 12.20 -11.95
CA ASP A 132 -22.41 12.03 -13.33
C ASP A 132 -22.30 10.59 -13.87
N GLY A 133 -22.44 9.60 -12.98
CA GLY A 133 -22.31 8.18 -13.32
C GLY A 133 -20.87 7.66 -13.35
N GLU A 134 -19.87 8.51 -13.12
CA GLU A 134 -18.47 8.14 -12.97
C GLU A 134 -18.12 7.88 -11.50
N LEU A 135 -17.70 6.65 -11.21
CA LEU A 135 -17.23 6.25 -9.88
C LEU A 135 -15.73 6.48 -9.78
N LYS A 136 -15.31 7.42 -8.92
CA LYS A 136 -13.91 7.58 -8.54
C LYS A 136 -13.57 6.60 -7.43
N VAL A 137 -12.49 5.84 -7.62
CA VAL A 137 -12.05 4.79 -6.70
C VAL A 137 -10.58 5.04 -6.33
N ALA A 138 -10.24 4.98 -5.05
CA ALA A 138 -8.86 4.83 -4.61
C ALA A 138 -8.48 3.36 -4.58
N MET A 139 -7.31 3.04 -5.13
CA MET A 139 -6.81 1.68 -5.22
C MET A 139 -5.38 1.60 -4.68
N TYR A 140 -5.08 0.57 -3.88
CA TYR A 140 -3.71 0.23 -3.52
C TYR A 140 -2.88 -0.22 -4.72
N ASN A 141 -3.48 -1.01 -5.63
CA ASN A 141 -2.84 -1.45 -6.87
C ASN A 141 -3.69 -1.04 -8.09
N PRO A 142 -3.46 0.15 -8.67
CA PRO A 142 -4.21 0.65 -9.83
C PRO A 142 -4.09 -0.20 -11.11
N LEU A 143 -3.09 -1.09 -11.18
CA LEU A 143 -2.87 -1.97 -12.32
C LEU A 143 -3.41 -3.40 -12.09
N ASN A 144 -4.17 -3.62 -11.02
CA ASN A 144 -4.81 -4.90 -10.77
C ASN A 144 -6.05 -5.08 -11.65
N HIS A 145 -5.93 -5.83 -12.74
CA HIS A 145 -7.06 -6.12 -13.65
C HIS A 145 -8.14 -7.02 -13.04
N GLU A 146 -7.88 -7.70 -11.92
CA GLU A 146 -8.89 -8.49 -11.21
C GLU A 146 -9.75 -7.65 -10.25
N ALA A 147 -9.39 -6.38 -10.04
CA ALA A 147 -10.09 -5.43 -9.18
C ALA A 147 -11.05 -4.52 -9.96
#